data_AF-A0A963DDS0-F1
#
_entry.id   AF-A0A963DDS0-F1
#
_cell.length_a   1.000
_cell.length_b   1.000
_cell.length_c   1.000
_cell.angle_alpha   90.00
_cell.angle_beta   90.00
_cell.angle_gamma   90.00
#
_symmetry.space_group_name_H-M   'P 1'
#
loop_
_entity.id
_entity.type
_entity.pdbx_description
1 polymer ?
#
loop_
_entity_poly.entity_id
_entity_poly.type
_entity_poly.pdbx_seq_one_letter_code
_entity_poly.pdbx_strand_id
1 'polypeptide(L)' 'MIVNPILPGFNPDPSICRVGDDYYIATSTFEWYPGV' A
#
# COMPACT_ATOMS: atom_id res chain seq x y z
N MET A 1 -11.00 9.03 -15.60
CA MET A 1 -9.80 9.82 -15.28
C MET A 1 -9.34 9.40 -13.90
N ILE A 2 -8.05 9.11 -13.69
CA ILE A 2 -7.52 8.77 -12.36
C ILE A 2 -7.22 10.08 -11.63
N VAL A 3 -7.61 10.15 -10.35
CA VAL A 3 -7.43 11.33 -9.49
C VAL A 3 -6.58 10.94 -8.31
N ASN A 4 -5.56 11.75 -8.02
CA ASN A 4 -4.70 11.55 -6.86
C ASN A 4 -5.25 12.26 -5.62
N PRO A 5 -4.97 11.72 -4.41
CA PRO A 5 -4.27 10.45 -4.17
C PRO A 5 -5.15 9.23 -4.43
N ILE A 6 -4.59 8.19 -5.07
CA ILE A 6 -5.31 6.93 -5.35
C ILE A 6 -5.62 6.14 -4.07
N LEU A 7 -4.80 6.31 -3.03
CA LEU A 7 -5.00 5.73 -1.71
C LEU A 7 -4.66 6.79 -0.64
N PRO A 8 -5.65 7.54 -0.13
CA PRO A 8 -5.41 8.52 0.93
C PRO A 8 -5.11 7.85 2.27
N GLY A 9 -4.46 8.58 3.18
CA GLY A 9 -4.15 8.12 4.54
C GLY A 9 -2.67 7.80 4.77
N PHE A 10 -2.37 7.15 5.89
CA PHE A 10 -1.01 6.79 6.30
C PHE A 10 -0.63 5.42 5.73
N ASN A 11 -0.15 5.42 4.49
CA ASN A 11 0.32 4.24 3.76
C ASN A 11 1.78 4.46 3.34
N PRO A 12 2.73 4.55 4.31
CA PRO A 12 4.12 4.92 4.04
C PRO A 12 4.89 3.77 3.36
N ASP A 13 5.95 4.15 2.64
CA ASP A 13 6.90 3.24 1.99
C ASP A 13 6.24 2.11 1.16
N PRO A 14 5.36 2.44 0.19
CA PRO A 14 4.61 1.42 -0.54
C PRO A 14 5.54 0.58 -1.42
N SER A 15 5.48 -0.74 -1.26
CA SER A 15 5.99 -1.72 -2.20
C SER A 15 4.83 -2.40 -2.91
N ILE A 16 4.86 -2.44 -4.25
CA ILE A 16 3.75 -2.93 -5.07
C ILE A 16 4.20 -4.08 -5.99
N CYS A 17 3.37 -5.11 -6.10
CA CYS A 17 3.53 -6.17 -7.10
C CYS A 17 2.18 -6.58 -7.72
N ARG A 18 2.24 -7.35 -8.81
CA ARG A 18 1.06 -7.88 -9.53
C ARG A 18 1.17 -9.39 -9.64
N VAL A 19 0.08 -10.10 -9.39
CA VAL A 19 -0.03 -11.56 -9.59
C VAL A 19 -1.33 -11.83 -10.35
N GLY A 20 -1.23 -12.32 -11.59
CA GLY A 20 -2.41 -12.48 -12.45
C GLY A 20 -3.05 -11.14 -12.76
N ASP A 21 -4.32 -10.95 -12.38
CA ASP A 21 -5.06 -9.70 -12.55
C ASP A 21 -5.11 -8.82 -11.30
N ASP A 22 -4.51 -9.28 -10.20
CA ASP A 22 -4.53 -8.61 -8.91
C ASP A 22 -3.25 -7.80 -8.64
N TYR A 23 -3.41 -6.67 -7.96
CA TYR A 23 -2.32 -5.83 -7.46
C TYR A 23 -2.27 -5.88 -5.93
N TYR A 24 -1.08 -6.03 -5.37
CA TYR A 24 -0.83 -6.07 -3.93
C TYR A 24 0.09 -4.92 -3.54
N ILE A 25 -0.24 -4.23 -2.45
CA ILE A 25 0.58 -3.16 -1.87
C ILE A 25 0.87 -3.52 -0.41
N ALA A 26 2.14 -3.49 -0.05
CA ALA A 26 2.60 -3.57 1.34
C ALA A 26 3.17 -2.21 1.77
N THR A 27 2.99 -1.84 3.03
CA THR A 27 3.42 -0.55 3.61
C THR A 27 4.05 -0.78 4.97
N SER A 28 5.04 0.03 5.31
CA SER A 28 5.67 0.00 6.64
C SER A 28 4.65 0.34 7.75
N THR A 29 4.59 -0.46 8.80
CA THR A 29 3.79 -0.15 10.00
C THR A 29 4.60 0.43 11.16
N PHE A 30 5.93 0.51 11.01
CA PHE A 30 6.85 0.87 12.10
C PHE A 30 6.58 0.01 13.35
N GLU A 31 6.45 0.61 14.54
CA GLU A 31 6.21 -0.08 15.81
C GLU A 31 4.74 -0.52 16.04
N TRP A 32 3.85 -0.32 15.06
CA TRP A 32 2.43 -0.65 15.22
C TRP A 32 2.21 -2.16 15.07
N TYR A 33 1.40 -2.73 15.97
CA TYR A 33 1.07 -4.17 16.00
C TYR A 33 -0.43 -4.40 15.76
N PRO A 34 -0.83 -5.41 14.94
CA PRO A 34 0.03 -6.29 14.15
C PRO A 34 0.75 -5.53 13.02
N GLY A 35 2.01 -5.89 12.79
CA GLY A 35 2.86 -5.23 11.80
C GLY A 35 3.04 -6.04 10.52
N VAL A 36 3.49 -5.34 9.47
CA VAL A 36 4.00 -5.90 8.21
C VAL A 36 5.45 -5.44 8.03
#